data_AF-E9I499-F1
#
_entry.id   AF-E9I499-F1
#
_cell.length_a   1.000
_cell.length_b   1.000
_cell.length_c   1.000
_cell.angle_alpha   90.00
_cell.angle_beta   90.00
_cell.angle_gamma   90.00
#
_symmetry.space_group_name_H-M   'P 1'
#
loop_
_entity.id
_entity.type
_entity.pdbx_description
1 polymer ?
#
loop_
_entity_poly.entity_id
_entity_poly.type
_entity_poly.pdbx_seq_one_letter_code
_entity_poly.pdbx_strand_id
1 'polypeptide(L)'
;MGATMLTRRVELRSPVPPDHQATPYPTHLPAPHVILLGCSKESFTETKIIIFINIIREEGLDYEVKHVAFRCLYFISKVRGYKVVARHLPHETADLEPLLHYLENQDPGVQLKWETHNGLLLWLSIVVKIPFHLQRFDTSTSKPIMEEF
;
A
#
# COMPACT_ATOMS: atom_id res chain seq x y z
N MET A 1 7.98 -25.73 73.10
CA MET A 1 8.86 -24.82 73.86
C MET A 1 10.28 -25.13 73.43
N GLY A 2 11.12 -24.26 72.89
CA GLY A 2 11.09 -22.84 72.57
C GLY A 2 12.44 -22.57 71.90
N ALA A 3 12.44 -21.80 70.81
CA ALA A 3 13.56 -21.54 69.92
C ALA A 3 14.58 -20.53 70.51
N THR A 4 15.63 -20.23 69.71
CA THR A 4 16.27 -18.90 69.45
C THR A 4 17.79 -18.94 69.70
N MET A 5 18.63 -19.08 68.65
CA MET A 5 19.32 -18.02 67.83
C MET A 5 20.78 -17.81 68.29
N LEU A 6 21.83 -17.47 67.53
CA LEU A 6 22.19 -17.05 66.16
C LEU A 6 23.70 -17.40 66.01
N THR A 7 24.36 -17.55 64.85
CA THR A 7 24.93 -16.42 64.06
C THR A 7 25.82 -16.97 62.90
N ARG A 8 25.60 -16.43 61.69
CA ARG A 8 26.47 -16.24 60.49
C ARG A 8 27.33 -17.37 59.85
N ARG A 9 26.97 -17.65 58.58
CA ARG A 9 27.70 -17.41 57.31
C ARG A 9 29.08 -18.05 57.09
N VAL A 10 29.15 -19.01 56.17
CA VAL A 10 30.17 -19.06 55.08
C VAL A 10 29.55 -19.68 53.82
N GLU A 11 29.53 -18.88 52.75
CA GLU A 11 29.20 -19.26 51.39
C GLU A 11 30.40 -20.02 50.79
N LEU A 12 30.28 -21.32 50.50
CA LEU A 12 31.32 -22.07 49.78
C LEU A 12 31.03 -22.04 48.27
N ARG A 13 31.57 -21.00 47.62
CA ARG A 13 31.68 -20.90 46.16
C ARG A 13 32.97 -21.60 45.71
N SER A 14 32.88 -22.40 44.66
CA SER A 14 34.01 -22.87 43.85
C SER A 14 33.51 -23.12 42.42
N PRO A 15 34.37 -23.18 41.41
CA PRO A 15 35.49 -22.29 41.08
C PRO A 15 35.32 -21.71 39.65
N VAL A 16 35.97 -20.57 39.40
CA VAL A 16 36.03 -19.91 38.08
C VAL A 16 37.17 -20.53 37.26
N PRO A 17 36.97 -20.96 36.00
CA PRO A 17 38.06 -21.27 35.08
C PRO A 17 38.59 -20.01 34.36
N PRO A 18 39.89 -19.98 33.98
CA PRO A 18 40.58 -18.76 33.56
C PRO A 18 40.36 -18.38 32.09
N ASP A 19 40.57 -17.10 31.84
CA ASP A 19 40.47 -16.36 30.59
C ASP A 19 41.26 -16.96 29.41
N HIS A 20 40.62 -17.10 28.25
CA HIS A 20 41.29 -17.13 26.94
C HIS A 20 40.70 -16.03 26.05
N GLN A 21 41.52 -15.01 25.85
CA GLN A 21 41.24 -13.79 25.12
C GLN A 21 41.33 -14.00 23.59
N ALA A 22 40.33 -13.45 22.89
CA ALA A 22 40.32 -12.90 21.53
C ALA A 22 41.11 -13.58 20.39
N THR A 23 40.36 -14.06 19.39
CA THR A 23 40.79 -14.00 17.97
C THR A 23 39.77 -13.17 17.17
N PRO A 24 40.18 -12.34 16.19
CA PRO A 24 39.26 -11.53 15.40
C PRO A 24 38.99 -12.22 14.06
N TYR A 25 37.79 -12.77 13.87
CA TYR A 25 37.28 -13.11 12.54
C TYR A 25 35.91 -12.47 12.33
N PRO A 26 35.72 -11.66 11.27
CA PRO A 26 34.41 -11.18 10.88
C PRO A 26 33.77 -12.23 9.98
N THR A 27 32.62 -12.78 10.36
CA THR A 27 31.75 -13.47 9.40
C THR A 27 30.35 -12.93 9.53
N HIS A 28 30.19 -11.81 8.84
CA HIS A 28 28.94 -11.31 8.32
C HIS A 28 28.31 -12.40 7.45
N LEU A 29 27.28 -13.11 7.93
CA LEU A 29 26.29 -13.70 7.04
C LEU A 29 24.95 -13.90 7.76
N PRO A 30 23.97 -13.01 7.60
CA PRO A 30 22.60 -13.34 7.97
C PRO A 30 22.12 -14.48 7.08
N ALA A 31 21.55 -15.51 7.70
CA ALA A 31 21.02 -16.69 7.01
C ALA A 31 20.08 -16.32 5.84
N PRO A 32 20.35 -16.74 4.60
CA PRO A 32 19.49 -16.43 3.45
C PRO A 32 18.25 -17.32 3.33
N HIS A 33 17.89 -18.10 4.35
CA HIS A 33 16.87 -19.16 4.22
C HIS A 33 15.50 -18.89 4.84
N VAL A 34 15.23 -17.67 5.33
CA VAL A 34 13.88 -17.31 5.86
C VAL A 34 13.13 -16.34 4.94
N ILE A 35 13.46 -16.29 3.64
CA ILE A 35 12.69 -15.53 2.64
C ILE A 35 12.31 -16.44 1.47
N LEU A 36 11.65 -17.56 1.70
CA LEU A 36 11.05 -18.35 0.62
C LEU A 36 9.75 -19.03 1.05
N LEU A 37 8.75 -18.26 1.49
CA LEU A 37 7.39 -18.79 1.67
C LEU A 37 6.28 -17.73 1.50
N GLY A 38 6.40 -16.89 0.46
CA GLY A 38 5.31 -16.00 0.01
C GLY A 38 5.03 -16.03 -1.51
N CYS A 39 5.91 -16.62 -2.33
CA CYS A 39 6.03 -16.24 -3.74
C CYS A 39 5.01 -16.89 -4.72
N SER A 40 4.20 -17.88 -4.31
CA SER A 40 3.45 -18.67 -5.30
C SER A 40 2.06 -18.14 -5.68
N LYS A 41 1.42 -17.29 -4.86
CA LYS A 41 0.05 -16.76 -5.15
C LYS A 41 -0.04 -15.24 -5.29
N GLU A 42 0.98 -14.53 -4.85
CA GLU A 42 1.06 -13.06 -4.98
C GLU A 42 1.37 -12.71 -6.43
N SER A 43 2.43 -13.28 -7.00
CA SER A 43 2.90 -13.03 -8.38
C SER A 43 1.82 -13.06 -9.47
N PHE A 44 0.95 -14.07 -9.49
CA PHE A 44 -0.10 -14.16 -10.53
C PHE A 44 -1.15 -13.05 -10.39
N THR A 45 -1.57 -12.75 -9.16
CA THR A 45 -2.61 -11.75 -8.91
C THR A 45 -2.09 -10.34 -9.16
N GLU A 46 -0.85 -10.09 -8.75
CA GLU A 46 -0.12 -8.84 -8.99
C GLU A 46 -0.01 -8.56 -10.48
N THR A 47 0.41 -9.55 -11.26
CA THR A 47 0.50 -9.44 -12.73
C THR A 47 -0.85 -9.06 -13.34
N LYS A 48 -1.95 -9.66 -12.87
CA LYS A 48 -3.30 -9.35 -13.38
C LYS A 48 -3.75 -7.94 -12.99
N ILE A 49 -3.48 -7.48 -11.77
CA ILE A 49 -3.82 -6.12 -11.32
C ILE A 49 -3.13 -5.08 -12.20
N ILE A 50 -1.83 -5.26 -12.48
CA ILE A 50 -1.05 -4.36 -13.34
C ILE A 50 -1.64 -4.30 -14.75
N ILE A 51 -2.03 -5.44 -15.32
CA ILE A 51 -2.69 -5.50 -16.64
C ILE A 51 -3.98 -4.68 -16.64
N PHE A 52 -4.83 -4.82 -15.62
CA PHE A 52 -6.09 -4.06 -15.54
C PHE A 52 -5.86 -2.56 -15.37
N ILE A 53 -4.84 -2.16 -14.60
CA ILE A 53 -4.46 -0.75 -14.44
C ILE A 53 -4.05 -0.16 -15.80
N ASN A 54 -3.24 -0.87 -16.58
CA ASN A 54 -2.82 -0.41 -17.91
C ASN A 54 -4.02 -0.26 -18.85
N ILE A 55 -4.97 -1.21 -18.83
CA ILE A 55 -6.23 -1.10 -19.60
C ILE A 55 -7.03 0.15 -19.21
N ILE A 56 -7.07 0.50 -17.92
CA ILE A 56 -7.80 1.69 -17.47
C ILE A 56 -7.10 2.98 -17.93
N ARG A 57 -5.75 3.01 -17.86
CA ARG A 57 -4.91 4.15 -18.28
C ARG A 57 -4.88 4.37 -19.79
N GLU A 58 -5.07 3.31 -20.59
CA GLU A 58 -5.03 3.41 -22.05
C GLU A 58 -6.07 4.41 -22.56
N GLU A 59 -5.60 5.42 -23.31
CA GLU A 59 -6.44 6.42 -23.95
C GLU A 59 -7.13 5.81 -25.19
N GLY A 60 -8.40 6.15 -25.40
CA GLY A 60 -9.15 5.67 -26.58
C GLY A 60 -9.82 4.29 -26.45
N LEU A 61 -9.67 3.58 -25.33
CA LEU A 61 -10.48 2.40 -25.06
C LEU A 61 -11.92 2.76 -24.69
N ASP A 62 -12.85 1.94 -25.18
CA ASP A 62 -14.28 2.10 -24.90
C ASP A 62 -14.61 2.01 -23.40
N TYR A 63 -15.63 2.77 -23.00
CA TYR A 63 -16.10 2.85 -21.62
C TYR A 63 -16.43 1.47 -21.03
N GLU A 64 -17.00 0.56 -21.83
CA GLU A 64 -17.36 -0.79 -21.37
C GLU A 64 -16.13 -1.62 -21.01
N VAL A 65 -15.05 -1.51 -21.77
CA VAL A 65 -13.80 -2.24 -21.53
C VAL A 65 -13.17 -1.78 -20.22
N LYS A 66 -13.11 -0.46 -20.01
CA LYS A 66 -12.62 0.14 -18.77
C LYS A 66 -13.48 -0.26 -17.58
N HIS A 67 -14.81 -0.27 -17.74
CA HIS A 67 -15.72 -0.75 -16.71
C HIS A 67 -15.45 -2.20 -16.33
N VAL A 68 -15.27 -3.11 -17.30
CA VAL A 68 -14.95 -4.51 -17.02
C VAL A 68 -13.63 -4.62 -16.24
N ALA A 69 -12.61 -3.84 -16.60
CA ALA A 69 -11.35 -3.80 -15.85
C ALA A 69 -11.55 -3.32 -14.39
N PHE A 70 -12.33 -2.26 -14.17
CA PHE A 70 -12.69 -1.81 -12.82
C PHE A 70 -13.48 -2.86 -12.05
N ARG A 71 -14.41 -3.55 -12.69
CA ARG A 71 -15.19 -4.64 -12.08
C ARG A 71 -14.29 -5.81 -11.68
N CYS A 72 -13.30 -6.16 -12.49
CA CYS A 72 -12.29 -7.16 -12.14
C CYS A 72 -11.45 -6.72 -10.93
N LEU A 73 -10.97 -5.47 -10.89
CA LEU A 73 -10.24 -4.92 -9.75
C LEU A 73 -11.09 -4.91 -8.47
N TYR A 74 -12.38 -4.57 -8.59
CA TYR A 74 -13.33 -4.62 -7.49
C TYR A 74 -13.47 -6.05 -6.94
N PHE A 75 -13.68 -7.04 -7.80
CA PHE A 75 -13.77 -8.43 -7.36
C PHE A 75 -12.48 -8.91 -6.70
N ILE A 76 -11.31 -8.61 -7.28
CA ILE A 76 -10.00 -8.95 -6.67
C ILE A 76 -9.88 -8.32 -5.27
N SER A 77 -10.31 -7.07 -5.11
CA SER A 77 -10.33 -6.38 -3.82
C SER A 77 -11.24 -7.07 -2.80
N LYS A 78 -12.33 -7.70 -3.24
CA LYS A 78 -13.21 -8.49 -2.37
C LYS A 78 -12.59 -9.82 -1.94
N VAL A 79 -11.90 -10.52 -2.84
CA VAL A 79 -11.35 -11.84 -2.51
C VAL A 79 -10.04 -11.77 -1.72
N ARG A 80 -9.19 -10.77 -2.04
CA ARG A 80 -7.83 -10.65 -1.47
C ARG A 80 -7.67 -9.49 -0.50
N GLY A 81 -8.64 -8.57 -0.47
CA GLY A 81 -8.60 -7.35 0.32
C GLY A 81 -8.11 -6.15 -0.49
N TYR A 82 -8.75 -5.00 -0.26
CA TYR A 82 -8.44 -3.75 -0.97
C TYR A 82 -6.98 -3.30 -0.79
N LYS A 83 -6.34 -3.63 0.35
CA LYS A 83 -4.93 -3.29 0.62
C LYS A 83 -3.96 -3.97 -0.35
N VAL A 84 -4.33 -5.11 -0.94
CA VAL A 84 -3.50 -5.76 -1.95
C VAL A 84 -3.56 -4.93 -3.22
N VAL A 85 -4.76 -4.65 -3.73
CA VAL A 85 -4.95 -3.84 -4.95
C VAL A 85 -4.35 -2.44 -4.80
N ALA A 86 -4.58 -1.79 -3.66
CA ALA A 86 -4.07 -0.46 -3.37
C ALA A 86 -2.53 -0.34 -3.45
N ARG A 87 -1.79 -1.41 -3.11
CA ARG A 87 -0.33 -1.41 -3.20
C ARG A 87 0.20 -1.40 -4.63
N HIS A 88 -0.61 -1.83 -5.60
CA HIS A 88 -0.23 -1.87 -7.01
C HIS A 88 -0.80 -0.70 -7.82
N LEU A 89 -1.75 0.05 -7.26
CA LEU A 89 -2.27 1.25 -7.92
C LEU A 89 -1.17 2.31 -7.99
N PRO A 90 -1.01 2.98 -9.16
CA PRO A 90 0.01 3.99 -9.32
C PRO A 90 -0.30 5.18 -8.42
N HIS A 91 0.78 5.67 -7.81
CA HIS A 91 0.81 6.78 -6.87
C HIS A 91 1.23 8.05 -7.64
N GLU A 92 0.81 8.20 -8.88
CA GLU A 92 1.23 9.30 -9.74
C GLU A 92 0.18 10.40 -9.70
N THR A 93 0.60 11.65 -9.51
CA THR A 93 -0.31 12.81 -9.54
C THR A 93 -0.84 13.11 -10.94
N ALA A 94 -0.18 12.59 -11.98
CA ALA A 94 -0.63 12.69 -13.37
C ALA A 94 -1.96 11.96 -13.60
N ASP A 95 -2.26 10.92 -12.82
CA ASP A 95 -3.51 10.17 -12.93
C ASP A 95 -4.69 10.92 -12.28
N LEU A 96 -4.45 12.00 -11.52
CA LEU A 96 -5.49 12.73 -10.80
C LEU A 96 -6.55 13.33 -11.74
N GLU A 97 -6.10 14.08 -12.74
CA GLU A 97 -6.99 14.77 -13.69
C GLU A 97 -7.82 13.78 -14.53
N PRO A 98 -7.22 12.74 -15.16
CA PRO A 98 -7.99 11.71 -15.86
C PRO A 98 -9.01 11.00 -14.97
N LEU A 99 -8.66 10.67 -13.71
CA LEU A 99 -9.57 10.00 -12.78
C LEU A 99 -10.76 10.89 -12.40
N LEU A 100 -10.52 12.18 -12.14
CA LEU A 100 -11.57 13.15 -11.83
C LEU A 100 -12.47 13.39 -13.04
N HIS A 101 -11.89 13.60 -14.22
CA HIS A 101 -12.64 13.73 -15.46
C HIS A 101 -13.48 12.49 -15.74
N TYR A 102 -12.95 11.29 -15.50
CA TYR A 102 -13.70 10.05 -15.67
C TYR A 102 -14.85 9.92 -14.67
N LEU A 103 -14.68 10.43 -13.44
CA LEU A 103 -15.71 10.45 -12.39
C LEU A 103 -16.83 11.45 -12.71
N GLU A 104 -16.49 12.61 -13.27
CA GLU A 104 -17.44 13.66 -13.65
C GLU A 104 -18.31 13.24 -14.85
N ASN A 105 -17.70 12.56 -15.83
CA ASN A 105 -18.41 12.08 -17.02
C ASN A 105 -19.21 10.78 -16.81
N GLN A 106 -19.39 10.33 -15.56
CA GLN A 106 -20.27 9.19 -15.28
C GLN A 106 -21.73 9.60 -15.49
N ASP A 107 -22.47 8.86 -16.33
CA ASP A 107 -23.89 9.12 -16.56
C ASP A 107 -24.73 8.75 -15.31
N PRO A 108 -25.48 9.70 -14.72
CA PRO A 108 -26.32 9.44 -13.56
C PRO A 108 -27.58 8.60 -13.88
N GLY A 109 -27.95 8.45 -15.15
CA GLY A 109 -29.18 7.76 -15.58
C GLY A 109 -28.98 6.27 -15.91
N VAL A 110 -27.80 5.87 -16.39
CA VAL A 110 -27.47 4.47 -16.67
C VAL A 110 -26.95 3.85 -15.39
N GLN A 111 -27.83 3.14 -14.67
CA GLN A 111 -27.55 2.22 -13.56
C GLN A 111 -26.09 2.25 -13.14
N LEU A 112 -25.76 3.28 -12.35
CA LEU A 112 -24.40 3.66 -12.01
C LEU A 112 -23.61 2.39 -11.71
N LYS A 113 -22.61 2.11 -12.56
CA LYS A 113 -21.71 0.97 -12.43
C LYS A 113 -20.86 1.20 -11.19
N TRP A 114 -21.45 0.94 -10.03
CA TRP A 114 -20.93 1.26 -8.72
C TRP A 114 -19.57 0.61 -8.47
N GLU A 115 -19.22 -0.47 -9.18
CA GLU A 115 -17.88 -1.05 -9.18
C GLU A 115 -16.84 -0.11 -9.80
N THR A 116 -17.17 0.59 -10.90
CA THR A 116 -16.35 1.65 -11.49
C THR A 116 -16.17 2.79 -10.49
N HIS A 117 -17.26 3.27 -9.90
CA HIS A 117 -17.21 4.34 -8.93
C HIS A 117 -16.37 3.96 -7.70
N ASN A 118 -16.53 2.73 -7.19
CA ASN A 118 -15.73 2.22 -6.09
C ASN A 118 -14.24 2.11 -6.45
N GLY A 119 -13.92 1.62 -7.65
CA GLY A 119 -12.56 1.51 -8.15
C GLY A 119 -11.89 2.87 -8.35
N LEU A 120 -12.60 3.83 -8.93
CA LEU A 120 -12.14 5.22 -9.11
C LEU A 120 -11.89 5.90 -7.77
N LEU A 121 -12.82 5.81 -6.83
CA LEU A 121 -12.66 6.39 -5.49
C LEU A 121 -11.51 5.73 -4.73
N LEU A 122 -11.34 4.41 -4.86
CA LEU A 122 -10.21 3.70 -4.25
C LEU A 122 -8.88 4.22 -4.80
N TRP A 123 -8.76 4.34 -6.13
CA TRP A 123 -7.55 4.86 -6.77
C TRP A 123 -7.31 6.32 -6.42
N LEU A 124 -8.33 7.17 -6.49
CA LEU A 124 -8.26 8.57 -6.09
C LEU A 124 -7.79 8.71 -4.64
N SER A 125 -8.32 7.89 -3.71
CA SER A 125 -7.91 7.89 -2.29
C SER A 125 -6.43 7.57 -2.06
N ILE A 126 -5.80 6.85 -3.00
CA ILE A 126 -4.38 6.50 -2.95
C ILE A 126 -3.54 7.63 -3.51
N VAL A 127 -3.96 8.20 -4.65
CA VAL A 127 -3.28 9.35 -5.27
C VAL A 127 -3.26 10.52 -4.30
N VAL A 128 -4.41 10.92 -3.73
CA VAL A 128 -4.54 12.07 -2.79
C VAL A 128 -3.77 11.92 -1.48
N LYS A 129 -3.36 10.69 -1.13
CA LYS A 129 -2.58 10.43 0.09
C LYS A 129 -1.13 10.88 -0.01
N ILE A 130 -0.66 11.14 -1.21
CA ILE A 130 0.70 11.61 -1.47
C ILE A 130 0.73 13.10 -1.19
N PRO A 131 1.75 13.62 -0.50
CA PRO A 131 1.88 15.06 -0.29
C PRO A 131 2.24 15.73 -1.62
N PHE A 132 1.24 16.06 -2.43
CA PHE A 132 1.41 16.88 -3.62
C PHE A 132 0.68 18.22 -3.46
N HIS A 133 1.26 19.25 -4.08
CA HIS A 133 0.69 20.59 -4.04
C HIS A 133 -0.50 20.67 -5.01
N LEU A 134 -1.71 20.49 -4.48
CA LEU A 134 -2.98 20.69 -5.21
C LEU A 134 -3.04 22.06 -5.91
N GLN A 135 -2.37 23.07 -5.35
CA GLN A 135 -2.27 24.42 -5.92
C GLN A 135 -1.73 24.45 -7.36
N ARG A 136 -0.97 23.44 -7.80
CA ARG A 136 -0.46 23.38 -9.20
C ARG A 136 -1.55 23.02 -10.23
N PHE A 137 -2.67 22.46 -9.78
CA PHE A 137 -3.81 22.08 -10.61
C PHE A 137 -4.93 23.12 -10.60
N ASP A 138 -4.89 24.08 -9.66
CA ASP A 138 -5.83 25.19 -9.60
C ASP A 138 -5.42 26.24 -10.64
N THR A 139 -5.86 26.06 -11.89
CA THR A 139 -5.85 27.14 -12.88
C THR A 139 -6.71 28.26 -12.33
N SER A 140 -6.07 29.24 -11.71
CA SER A 140 -6.67 30.49 -11.26
C SER A 140 -7.21 31.26 -12.47
N THR A 141 -8.35 30.83 -13.00
CA THR A 141 -9.17 31.59 -13.94
C THR A 141 -9.97 32.60 -13.11
N SER A 142 -9.25 33.50 -12.45
CA SER A 142 -9.81 34.79 -12.05
C SER A 142 -9.88 35.67 -13.30
N LYS A 143 -10.75 35.32 -14.25
CA LYS A 143 -11.35 36.32 -15.13
C LYS A 143 -12.64 36.73 -14.42
N PRO A 144 -12.69 37.86 -13.70
CA PRO A 144 -13.94 38.35 -13.16
C PRO A 144 -14.89 38.59 -14.34
N ILE A 145 -15.99 37.85 -14.43
CA ILE A 145 -17.10 38.10 -15.37
C ILE A 145 -17.96 39.25 -14.81
N MET A 146 -17.32 40.33 -14.37
CA MET A 146 -18.00 41.53 -13.91
C MET A 146 -17.47 42.73 -14.69
N GLU A 147 -17.73 42.75 -15.99
CA GLU A 147 -17.89 43.99 -16.75
C GLU A 147 -18.73 43.68 -18.00
N GLU A 148 -19.77 44.50 -18.19
CA GLU A 148 -20.88 44.39 -19.16
C GLU A 148 -22.01 43.43 -18.75
N PHE A 149 -22.93 43.90 -17.90
CA PHE A 149 -24.21 44.51 -18.31
C PHE A 149 -24.82 45.33 -17.15
#